data_AF-A0A2V8DCP5-F1
#
_entry.id   AF-A0A2V8DCP5-F1
#
_cell.length_a   1.000
_cell.length_b   1.000
_cell.length_c   1.000
_cell.angle_alpha   90.00
_cell.angle_beta   90.00
_cell.angle_gamma   90.00
#
_symmetry.space_group_name_H-M   'P 1'
#
loop_
_entity.id
_entity.type
_entity.pdbx_description
1 polymer ?
#
loop_
_entity_poly.entity_id
_entity_poly.type
_entity_poly.pdbx_seq_one_letter_code
_entity_poly.pdbx_strand_id
1 'polypeptide(L)'
;MRQIGGILVAVLGISCAIWEGGSGNMLSWDSPEFRQARMALIVLRAIREDSSPLGEGYMFHPSRQVLVEHDAAAFLANQLKPVLCTSSAIEGSLSIDCRHLVTDDSVRPWDVQGEQMLLELREALRDLNPASQPITDSSLILVTGPRESELFPLTDLEAFIRDFRIPFSFSIVPPHIEGRSRGAVAVFSIGPTDMIETGSGPKP
;
A
#
# COMPACT_ATOMS: atom_id res chain seq x y z
N MET A 1 48.37 -21.78 55.47
CA MET A 1 47.00 -22.30 55.74
C MET A 1 46.05 -21.55 54.78
N ARG A 2 45.09 -22.20 54.11
CA ARG A 2 43.62 -22.14 54.42
C ARG A 2 43.15 -20.75 54.92
N GLN A 3 42.06 -20.13 54.48
CA GLN A 3 41.00 -20.40 53.46
C GLN A 3 40.17 -19.07 53.36
N ILE A 4 39.31 -18.71 52.39
CA ILE A 4 38.68 -19.23 51.15
C ILE A 4 38.77 -18.05 50.12
N GLY A 5 38.59 -18.06 48.79
CA GLY A 5 37.85 -18.89 47.82
C GLY A 5 36.50 -18.23 47.47
N GLY A 6 36.33 -17.74 46.23
CA GLY A 6 35.13 -16.96 45.84
C GLY A 6 35.28 -16.22 44.51
N ILE A 7 35.31 -16.94 43.39
CA ILE A 7 35.24 -16.32 42.05
C ILE A 7 33.79 -15.92 41.78
N LEU A 8 33.57 -14.63 41.50
CA LEU A 8 32.24 -14.11 41.18
C LEU A 8 31.85 -14.52 39.75
N VAL A 9 31.14 -15.63 39.61
CA VAL A 9 30.56 -16.04 38.31
C VAL A 9 29.42 -15.09 37.98
N ALA A 10 29.73 -14.05 37.21
CA ALA A 10 28.72 -13.20 36.60
C ALA A 10 27.92 -14.03 35.59
N VAL A 11 26.74 -14.51 36.02
CA VAL A 11 25.78 -15.13 35.11
C VAL A 11 25.31 -14.03 34.16
N LEU A 12 25.88 -14.02 32.95
CA LEU A 12 25.36 -13.25 31.84
C LEU A 12 23.96 -13.78 31.55
N GLY A 13 22.96 -13.07 32.09
CA GLY A 13 21.57 -13.28 31.73
C GLY A 13 21.43 -13.02 30.25
N ILE A 14 21.43 -14.08 29.44
CA ILE A 14 21.04 -14.01 28.05
C ILE A 14 19.56 -13.66 28.08
N SER A 15 19.27 -12.37 27.96
CA SER A 15 17.94 -11.87 27.63
C SER A 15 17.63 -12.33 26.21
N CYS A 16 17.22 -13.59 26.10
CA CYS A 16 16.35 -14.04 25.04
C CYS A 16 15.11 -13.15 25.14
N ALA A 17 15.13 -12.05 24.39
CA ALA A 17 13.92 -11.46 23.86
C ALA A 17 13.29 -12.55 22.98
N ILE A 18 12.54 -13.44 23.63
CA ILE A 18 11.52 -14.25 22.98
C ILE A 18 10.53 -13.21 22.47
N TRP A 19 10.80 -12.71 21.27
CA TRP A 19 9.79 -12.08 20.47
C TRP A 19 8.75 -13.18 20.29
N GLU A 20 7.64 -13.05 21.01
CA GLU A 20 6.51 -13.93 20.82
C GLU A 20 6.12 -13.77 19.36
N GLY A 21 6.51 -14.75 18.54
CA GLY A 21 6.04 -14.88 17.18
C GLY A 21 4.54 -15.07 17.30
N GLY A 22 3.82 -13.95 17.22
CA GLY A 22 2.39 -13.91 17.46
C GLY A 22 1.75 -15.00 16.61
N SER A 23 0.76 -15.69 17.16
CA SER A 23 -0.02 -16.70 16.46
C SER A 23 -0.79 -16.03 15.32
N GLY A 24 -0.07 -15.74 14.24
CA GLY A 24 -0.57 -15.03 13.09
C GLY A 24 -1.68 -15.86 12.51
N ASN A 25 -2.90 -15.33 12.55
CA ASN A 25 -3.92 -15.73 11.61
C ASN A 25 -3.31 -15.49 10.23
N MET A 26 -2.84 -16.57 9.60
CA MET A 26 -2.19 -16.54 8.30
C MET A 26 -3.19 -15.93 7.33
N LEU A 27 -3.02 -14.64 7.02
CA LEU A 27 -3.95 -13.90 6.17
C LEU A 27 -4.14 -14.70 4.90
N SER A 28 -5.40 -14.97 4.55
CA SER A 28 -5.69 -15.63 3.28
C SER A 28 -5.07 -14.78 2.18
N TRP A 29 -4.40 -15.42 1.22
CA TRP A 29 -3.80 -14.68 0.09
C TRP A 29 -4.90 -14.04 -0.78
N ASP A 30 -6.12 -14.59 -0.68
CA ASP A 30 -7.37 -14.05 -1.22
C ASP A 30 -8.15 -13.15 -0.22
N SER A 31 -7.52 -12.62 0.84
CA SER A 31 -8.20 -11.67 1.74
C SER A 31 -8.27 -10.25 1.13
N PRO A 32 -9.31 -9.46 1.43
CA PRO A 32 -9.39 -8.07 0.97
C PRO A 32 -8.19 -7.24 1.44
N GLU A 33 -7.74 -7.44 2.68
CA GLU A 33 -6.62 -6.70 3.28
C GLU A 33 -5.30 -6.98 2.55
N PHE A 34 -5.07 -8.23 2.12
CA PHE A 34 -3.89 -8.58 1.32
C PHE A 34 -3.96 -7.94 -0.07
N ARG A 35 -5.12 -7.94 -0.74
CA ARG A 35 -5.29 -7.29 -2.04
C ARG A 35 -5.17 -5.77 -1.99
N GLN A 36 -5.72 -5.12 -0.97
CA GLN A 36 -5.54 -3.68 -0.71
C GLN A 36 -4.05 -3.34 -0.48
N ALA A 37 -3.34 -4.18 0.29
CA ALA A 37 -1.91 -4.03 0.52
C ALA A 37 -1.06 -4.26 -0.74
N ARG A 38 -1.44 -5.22 -1.59
CA ARG A 38 -0.81 -5.44 -2.90
C ARG A 38 -0.99 -4.23 -3.82
N MET A 39 -2.19 -3.64 -3.84
CA MET A 39 -2.49 -2.40 -4.55
C MET A 39 -1.66 -1.23 -4.00
N ALA A 40 -1.50 -1.13 -2.68
CA ALA A 40 -0.63 -0.13 -2.05
C ALA A 40 0.84 -0.24 -2.50
N LEU A 41 1.36 -1.46 -2.71
CA LEU A 41 2.70 -1.64 -3.30
C LEU A 41 2.79 -1.11 -4.74
N ILE A 42 1.79 -1.40 -5.58
CA ILE A 42 1.74 -0.89 -6.98
C ILE A 42 1.81 0.65 -6.96
N VAL A 43 1.02 1.29 -6.12
CA VAL A 43 0.98 2.75 -5.99
C VAL A 43 2.30 3.31 -5.44
N LEU A 44 2.85 2.72 -4.36
CA LEU A 44 4.11 3.17 -3.76
C LEU A 44 5.31 3.01 -4.70
N ARG A 45 5.30 2.01 -5.59
CA ARG A 45 6.30 1.80 -6.65
C ARG A 45 6.11 2.80 -7.80
N ALA A 46 4.88 2.95 -8.28
CA ALA A 46 4.54 3.84 -9.40
C ALA A 46 4.98 5.29 -9.14
N ILE A 47 4.73 5.85 -7.95
CA ILE A 47 5.13 7.23 -7.60
C ILE A 47 6.65 7.44 -7.41
N ARG A 48 7.50 6.45 -7.75
CA ARG A 48 8.97 6.51 -7.63
C ARG A 48 9.74 6.00 -8.83
N GLU A 49 9.17 5.09 -9.63
CA GLU A 49 9.86 4.47 -10.76
C GLU A 49 10.36 5.50 -11.80
N ASP A 50 9.57 6.56 -12.06
CA ASP A 50 9.95 7.66 -12.96
C ASP A 50 11.19 8.45 -12.48
N SER A 51 11.53 8.36 -11.19
CA SER A 51 12.68 9.04 -10.58
C SER A 51 13.93 8.17 -10.45
N SER A 52 13.79 6.84 -10.47
CA SER A 52 14.89 5.87 -10.37
C SER A 52 14.43 4.47 -10.75
N PRO A 53 15.19 3.70 -11.56
CA PRO A 53 14.85 2.31 -11.87
C PRO A 53 14.91 1.45 -10.61
N LEU A 54 13.82 0.73 -10.31
CA LEU A 54 13.69 -0.09 -9.10
C LEU A 54 13.85 -1.59 -9.42
N GLY A 55 14.54 -2.29 -8.53
CA GLY A 55 14.51 -3.75 -8.44
C GLY A 55 13.25 -4.25 -7.72
N GLU A 56 13.17 -5.56 -7.56
CA GLU A 56 12.00 -6.26 -6.97
C GLU A 56 11.94 -6.17 -5.43
N GLY A 57 12.98 -5.64 -4.79
CA GLY A 57 13.07 -5.53 -3.33
C GLY A 57 12.27 -4.37 -2.73
N TYR A 58 11.59 -4.66 -1.61
CA TYR A 58 10.84 -3.70 -0.80
C TYR A 58 11.48 -3.63 0.59
N MET A 59 11.77 -2.43 1.12
CA MET A 59 12.45 -2.26 2.40
C MET A 59 11.61 -1.42 3.36
N PHE A 60 11.33 -1.90 4.57
CA PHE A 60 10.53 -1.15 5.55
C PHE A 60 11.39 -0.51 6.63
N HIS A 61 11.05 0.72 7.00
CA HIS A 61 11.60 1.35 8.20
C HIS A 61 10.83 0.90 9.47
N PRO A 62 11.50 0.72 10.62
CA PRO A 62 12.94 0.91 10.86
C PRO A 62 13.80 -0.34 10.60
N SER A 63 13.22 -1.50 10.26
CA SER A 63 13.96 -2.79 10.21
C SER A 63 15.05 -2.85 9.15
N ARG A 64 14.88 -2.13 8.03
CA ARG A 64 15.76 -2.15 6.85
C ARG A 64 15.97 -3.55 6.24
N GLN A 65 15.13 -4.52 6.57
CA GLN A 65 15.13 -5.80 5.88
C GLN A 65 14.51 -5.60 4.50
N VAL A 66 15.21 -6.08 3.47
CA VAL A 66 14.64 -6.21 2.12
C VAL A 66 13.76 -7.45 2.10
N LEU A 67 12.49 -7.24 1.77
CA LEU A 67 11.44 -8.24 1.60
C LEU A 67 11.14 -8.42 0.10
N VAL A 68 10.66 -9.61 -0.26
CA VAL A 68 9.98 -9.83 -1.54
C VAL A 68 8.55 -9.29 -1.47
N GLU A 69 7.94 -9.11 -2.63
CA GLU A 69 6.60 -8.52 -2.79
C GLU A 69 5.51 -9.16 -1.90
N HIS A 70 5.48 -10.48 -1.80
CA HIS A 70 4.50 -11.19 -0.98
C HIS A 70 4.62 -10.83 0.51
N ASP A 71 5.84 -10.87 1.05
CA ASP A 71 6.11 -10.54 2.45
C ASP A 71 5.88 -9.05 2.73
N ALA A 72 6.16 -8.18 1.75
CA ALA A 72 5.88 -6.75 1.81
C ALA A 72 4.37 -6.45 1.83
N ALA A 73 3.59 -7.15 1.00
CA ALA A 73 2.13 -7.05 1.00
C ALA A 73 1.54 -7.61 2.31
N ALA A 74 2.05 -8.74 2.81
CA ALA A 74 1.65 -9.27 4.12
C ALA A 74 1.99 -8.31 5.27
N PHE A 75 3.15 -7.63 5.24
CA PHE A 75 3.53 -6.62 6.23
C PHE A 75 2.60 -5.39 6.18
N LEU A 76 2.24 -4.91 4.99
CA LEU A 76 1.28 -3.81 4.82
C LEU A 76 -0.14 -4.21 5.23
N ALA A 77 -0.58 -5.44 4.91
CA ALA A 77 -1.89 -5.96 5.26
C ALA A 77 -2.09 -6.08 6.78
N ASN A 78 -1.00 -6.30 7.54
CA ASN A 78 -1.01 -6.33 9.01
C ASN A 78 -0.87 -4.96 9.69
N GLN A 79 -0.72 -3.85 8.94
CA GLN A 79 -0.73 -2.52 9.56
C GLN A 79 -2.11 -2.19 10.15
N LEU A 80 -2.11 -1.42 11.25
CA LEU A 80 -3.30 -0.73 11.74
C LEU A 80 -3.63 0.43 10.78
N LYS A 81 -4.91 0.63 10.46
CA LYS A 81 -5.39 1.64 9.49
C LYS A 81 -6.32 2.65 10.17
N PRO A 82 -6.40 3.90 9.67
CA PRO A 82 -5.76 4.44 8.47
C PRO A 82 -4.24 4.63 8.63
N VAL A 83 -3.48 4.13 7.64
CA VAL A 83 -2.01 4.22 7.62
C VAL A 83 -1.57 5.22 6.55
N LEU A 84 -0.70 6.17 6.92
CA LEU A 84 0.01 7.00 5.94
C LEU A 84 1.32 6.33 5.56
N CYS A 85 1.42 5.88 4.31
CA CYS A 85 2.63 5.30 3.75
C CYS A 85 3.25 6.23 2.71
N THR A 86 4.57 6.30 2.72
CA THR A 86 5.38 7.03 1.74
C THR A 86 6.55 6.16 1.30
N SER A 87 7.03 6.36 0.08
CA SER A 87 8.16 5.60 -0.47
C SER A 87 9.33 6.48 -0.89
N SER A 88 10.50 5.86 -1.09
CA SER A 88 11.71 6.44 -1.67
C SER A 88 12.56 5.34 -2.33
N ALA A 89 13.42 5.69 -3.29
CA ALA A 89 14.38 4.75 -3.86
C ALA A 89 15.66 4.72 -3.03
N ILE A 90 16.07 3.56 -2.50
CA ILE A 90 17.31 3.38 -1.75
C ILE A 90 18.00 2.10 -2.23
N GLU A 91 19.25 2.21 -2.69
CA GLU A 91 20.09 1.07 -3.12
C GLU A 91 19.41 0.15 -4.16
N GLY A 92 18.56 0.74 -5.03
CA GLY A 92 17.79 0.02 -6.04
C GLY A 92 16.55 -0.71 -5.50
N SER A 93 16.25 -0.62 -4.21
CA SER A 93 15.02 -1.13 -3.59
C SER A 93 14.02 -0.01 -3.33
N LEU A 94 12.73 -0.35 -3.26
CA LEU A 94 11.69 0.57 -2.82
C LEU A 94 11.67 0.63 -1.29
N SER A 95 12.25 1.68 -0.70
CA SER A 95 12.11 1.93 0.73
C SER A 95 10.73 2.51 1.03
N ILE A 96 10.09 2.02 2.08
CA ILE A 96 8.75 2.40 2.53
C ILE A 96 8.82 2.81 4.01
N ASP A 97 8.26 3.96 4.31
CA ASP A 97 7.98 4.43 5.68
C ASP A 97 6.46 4.59 5.84
N CYS A 98 5.90 3.95 6.86
CA CYS A 98 4.47 3.91 7.15
C CYS A 98 4.23 4.27 8.61
N ARG A 99 3.32 5.22 8.85
CA ARG A 99 2.87 5.62 10.19
C ARG A 99 1.36 5.51 10.32
N HIS A 100 0.89 4.94 11.41
CA HIS A 100 -0.53 4.99 11.77
C HIS A 100 -0.95 6.41 12.12
N LEU A 101 -2.15 6.82 11.72
CA LEU A 101 -2.70 8.14 12.04
C LEU A 101 -3.55 8.05 13.32
N VAL A 102 -3.08 8.66 14.40
CA VAL A 102 -3.53 8.35 15.78
C VAL A 102 -4.56 9.35 16.33
N THR A 103 -4.74 10.51 15.70
CA THR A 103 -5.64 11.57 16.20
C THR A 103 -6.44 12.21 15.07
N ASP A 104 -7.72 12.53 15.32
CA ASP A 104 -8.66 13.08 14.33
C ASP A 104 -8.08 14.24 13.51
N ASP A 105 -7.39 15.20 14.14
CA ASP A 105 -6.80 16.35 13.43
C ASP A 105 -5.62 15.96 12.52
N SER A 106 -4.97 14.83 12.77
CA SER A 106 -3.94 14.25 11.87
C SER A 106 -4.52 13.41 10.75
N VAL A 107 -5.74 12.88 10.91
CA VAL A 107 -6.43 12.04 9.91
C VAL A 107 -7.29 12.89 8.97
N ARG A 108 -8.04 13.88 9.50
CA ARG A 108 -9.06 14.66 8.79
C ARG A 108 -8.66 15.22 7.41
N PRO A 109 -7.44 15.78 7.19
CA PRO A 109 -7.04 16.24 5.86
C PRO A 109 -7.03 15.11 4.82
N TRP A 110 -6.63 13.92 5.25
CA TRP A 110 -6.54 12.72 4.43
C TRP A 110 -7.90 12.04 4.23
N ASP A 111 -8.83 12.15 5.19
CA ASP A 111 -10.21 11.67 5.01
C ASP A 111 -10.96 12.51 3.97
N VAL A 112 -10.81 13.85 4.04
CA VAL A 112 -11.35 14.77 3.03
C VAL A 112 -10.77 14.47 1.65
N GLN A 113 -9.46 14.18 1.56
CA GLN A 113 -8.85 13.75 0.31
C GLN A 113 -9.40 12.39 -0.17
N GLY A 114 -9.51 11.40 0.72
CA GLY A 114 -9.99 10.06 0.38
C GLY A 114 -11.43 10.05 -0.13
N GLU A 115 -12.35 10.75 0.55
CA GLU A 115 -13.75 10.86 0.09
C GLU A 115 -13.87 11.67 -1.22
N GLN A 116 -13.02 12.67 -1.47
CA GLN A 116 -12.95 13.35 -2.76
C GLN A 116 -12.49 12.41 -3.88
N MET A 117 -11.44 11.61 -3.65
CA MET A 117 -10.94 10.62 -4.62
C MET A 117 -11.97 9.51 -4.88
N LEU A 118 -12.76 9.11 -3.88
CA LEU A 118 -13.87 8.17 -4.02
C LEU A 118 -15.04 8.74 -4.82
N LEU A 119 -15.33 10.04 -4.67
CA LEU A 119 -16.32 10.74 -5.47
C LEU A 119 -15.89 10.82 -6.94
N GLU A 120 -14.66 11.23 -7.22
CA GLU A 120 -14.06 11.27 -8.55
C GLU A 120 -14.01 9.89 -9.21
N LEU A 121 -13.66 8.84 -8.45
CA LEU A 121 -13.70 7.44 -8.88
C LEU A 121 -15.10 7.05 -9.36
N ARG A 122 -16.13 7.32 -8.54
CA ARG A 122 -17.53 6.96 -8.85
C ARG A 122 -18.12 7.79 -9.99
N GLU A 123 -17.73 9.05 -10.10
CA GLU A 123 -18.09 9.95 -11.20
C GLU A 123 -17.52 9.45 -12.54
N ALA A 124 -16.22 9.24 -12.62
CA ALA A 124 -15.58 8.74 -13.83
C ALA A 124 -16.08 7.35 -14.24
N LEU A 125 -16.27 6.44 -13.28
CA LEU A 125 -16.82 5.10 -13.56
C LEU A 125 -18.25 5.15 -14.14
N ARG A 126 -19.11 6.03 -13.62
CA ARG A 126 -20.47 6.26 -14.13
C ARG A 126 -20.46 6.83 -15.55
N ASP A 127 -19.55 7.77 -15.84
CA ASP A 127 -19.46 8.41 -17.14
C ASP A 127 -18.83 7.48 -18.21
N LEU A 128 -18.01 6.51 -17.78
CA LEU A 128 -17.43 5.47 -18.64
C LEU A 128 -18.40 4.34 -19.03
N ASN A 129 -19.43 4.05 -18.22
CA ASN A 129 -20.40 2.99 -18.48
C ASN A 129 -21.83 3.53 -18.69
N PRO A 130 -22.30 3.69 -19.95
CA PRO A 130 -23.71 3.93 -20.21
C PRO A 130 -24.56 2.76 -19.67
N ALA A 131 -25.79 3.07 -19.26
CA ALA A 131 -26.64 2.27 -18.36
C ALA A 131 -27.00 0.82 -18.79
N SER A 132 -26.48 0.33 -19.91
CA SER A 132 -26.56 -1.06 -20.36
C SER A 132 -25.69 -2.04 -19.57
N GLN A 133 -24.66 -1.58 -18.85
CA GLN A 133 -23.84 -2.42 -17.97
C GLN A 133 -23.66 -1.71 -16.61
N PRO A 134 -24.39 -2.12 -15.56
CA PRO A 134 -24.25 -1.52 -14.24
C PRO A 134 -22.93 -1.95 -13.60
N ILE A 135 -22.14 -0.97 -13.17
CA ILE A 135 -20.97 -1.23 -12.32
C ILE A 135 -21.48 -1.62 -10.93
N THR A 136 -21.01 -2.77 -10.47
CA THR A 136 -21.27 -3.32 -9.13
C THR A 136 -19.99 -3.35 -8.30
N ASP A 137 -20.13 -3.46 -6.99
CA ASP A 137 -19.07 -3.68 -6.00
C ASP A 137 -18.04 -4.76 -6.43
N SER A 138 -18.51 -5.83 -7.09
CA SER A 138 -17.70 -6.95 -7.57
C SER A 138 -17.07 -6.75 -8.96
N SER A 139 -17.22 -5.56 -9.57
CA SER A 139 -16.64 -5.25 -10.88
C SER A 139 -15.12 -5.19 -10.78
N LEU A 140 -14.42 -5.74 -11.77
CA LEU A 140 -12.95 -5.75 -11.79
C LEU A 140 -12.42 -4.43 -12.38
N ILE A 141 -11.52 -3.79 -11.65
CA ILE A 141 -10.76 -2.61 -12.07
C ILE A 141 -9.31 -3.05 -12.32
N LEU A 142 -8.75 -2.67 -13.47
CA LEU A 142 -7.34 -2.92 -13.78
C LEU A 142 -6.50 -1.77 -13.21
N VAL A 143 -5.89 -1.97 -12.04
CA VAL A 143 -4.96 -1.00 -11.47
C VAL A 143 -3.62 -1.16 -12.19
N THR A 144 -3.05 -0.06 -12.68
CA THR A 144 -1.86 -0.05 -13.54
C THR A 144 -0.83 0.97 -13.06
N GLY A 145 0.38 0.49 -12.79
CA GLY A 145 1.59 1.30 -12.64
C GLY A 145 2.53 1.14 -13.86
N PRO A 146 3.72 1.77 -13.86
CA PRO A 146 4.63 1.77 -15.02
C PRO A 146 5.11 0.40 -15.51
N ARG A 147 5.13 -0.62 -14.64
CA ARG A 147 5.66 -1.97 -14.95
C ARG A 147 4.76 -3.14 -14.56
N GLU A 148 3.65 -2.90 -13.88
CA GLU A 148 2.77 -3.94 -13.35
C GLU A 148 1.29 -3.54 -13.47
N SER A 149 0.41 -4.52 -13.75
CA SER A 149 -1.04 -4.29 -13.81
C SER A 149 -1.84 -5.51 -13.33
N GLU A 150 -2.70 -5.28 -12.33
CA GLU A 150 -3.42 -6.32 -11.60
C GLU A 150 -4.91 -5.96 -11.49
N LEU A 151 -5.76 -7.00 -11.39
CA LEU A 151 -7.21 -6.83 -11.33
C LEU A 151 -7.69 -6.93 -9.88
N PHE A 152 -8.44 -5.92 -9.46
CA PHE A 152 -9.01 -5.86 -8.13
C PHE A 152 -10.52 -5.62 -8.20
N PRO A 153 -11.32 -6.20 -7.29
CA PRO A 153 -12.71 -5.77 -7.09
C PRO A 153 -12.77 -4.27 -6.78
N LEU A 154 -13.83 -3.59 -7.23
CA LEU A 154 -14.05 -2.18 -6.94
C LEU A 154 -14.13 -1.90 -5.42
N THR A 155 -14.68 -2.84 -4.63
CA THR A 155 -14.64 -2.75 -3.16
C THR A 155 -13.23 -2.62 -2.60
N ASP A 156 -12.26 -3.28 -3.21
CA ASP A 156 -10.89 -3.35 -2.69
C ASP A 156 -10.09 -2.12 -3.13
N LEU A 157 -10.44 -1.51 -4.27
CA LEU A 157 -9.97 -0.18 -4.66
C LEU A 157 -10.56 0.92 -3.76
N GLU A 158 -11.85 0.87 -3.47
CA GLU A 158 -12.45 1.81 -2.51
C GLU A 158 -11.87 1.65 -1.11
N ALA A 159 -11.74 0.41 -0.61
CA ALA A 159 -11.15 0.14 0.69
C ALA A 159 -9.67 0.54 0.74
N PHE A 160 -8.89 0.32 -0.33
CA PHE A 160 -7.53 0.82 -0.44
C PHE A 160 -7.47 2.35 -0.22
N ILE A 161 -8.33 3.13 -0.88
CA ILE A 161 -8.40 4.59 -0.70
C ILE A 161 -8.81 4.96 0.74
N ARG A 162 -9.66 4.15 1.40
CA ARG A 162 -10.13 4.32 2.79
C ARG A 162 -9.12 3.89 3.87
N ASP A 163 -8.18 3.01 3.55
CA ASP A 163 -7.27 2.40 4.53
C ASP A 163 -5.81 2.85 4.39
N PHE A 164 -5.35 3.12 3.15
CA PHE A 164 -3.99 3.53 2.83
C PHE A 164 -3.96 4.98 2.33
N ARG A 165 -3.48 5.89 3.16
CA ARG A 165 -3.15 7.26 2.73
C ARG A 165 -1.78 7.21 2.04
N ILE A 166 -1.76 7.54 0.75
CA ILE A 166 -0.55 7.68 -0.06
C ILE A 166 -0.76 8.92 -0.95
N PRO A 167 0.22 9.83 -1.09
CA PRO A 167 0.11 10.96 -2.01
C PRO A 167 0.44 10.54 -3.45
N PHE A 168 -0.58 10.21 -4.25
CA PHE A 168 -0.46 9.84 -5.67
C PHE A 168 -1.46 10.61 -6.55
N SER A 169 -1.23 10.61 -7.87
CA SER A 169 -2.24 11.03 -8.86
C SER A 169 -2.81 9.80 -9.58
N PHE A 170 -4.03 9.90 -10.09
CA PHE A 170 -4.63 8.81 -10.88
C PHE A 170 -5.45 9.36 -12.04
N SER A 171 -5.70 8.49 -13.03
CA SER A 171 -6.67 8.72 -14.10
C SER A 171 -7.47 7.44 -14.33
N ILE A 172 -8.72 7.58 -14.77
CA ILE A 172 -9.62 6.46 -15.02
C ILE A 172 -10.05 6.51 -16.48
N VAL A 173 -9.82 5.42 -17.21
CA VAL A 173 -10.01 5.34 -18.66
C VAL A 173 -10.71 4.05 -19.08
N PRO A 174 -11.31 3.99 -20.28
CA PRO A 174 -11.93 2.77 -20.78
C PRO A 174 -10.91 1.62 -20.81
N PRO A 175 -11.31 0.38 -20.46
CA PRO A 175 -10.43 -0.77 -20.51
C PRO A 175 -10.00 -1.05 -21.95
N HIS A 176 -8.69 -1.17 -22.17
CA HIS A 176 -8.12 -1.56 -23.47
C HIS A 176 -8.40 -3.05 -23.76
N ILE A 177 -8.04 -3.56 -24.95
CA ILE A 177 -8.45 -4.90 -25.41
C ILE A 177 -8.05 -6.02 -24.43
N GLU A 178 -6.81 -5.99 -23.91
CA GLU A 178 -6.34 -6.96 -22.92
C GLU A 178 -7.10 -6.86 -21.59
N GLY A 179 -7.19 -5.67 -20.99
CA GLY A 179 -8.01 -5.43 -19.80
C GLY A 179 -9.45 -5.93 -19.95
N ARG A 180 -10.11 -5.67 -21.09
CA ARG A 180 -11.46 -6.20 -21.38
C ARG A 180 -11.48 -7.73 -21.47
N SER A 181 -10.49 -8.36 -22.09
CA SER A 181 -10.41 -9.82 -22.18
C SER A 181 -10.19 -10.50 -20.81
N ARG A 182 -9.56 -9.78 -19.86
CA ARG A 182 -9.41 -10.20 -18.46
C ARG A 182 -10.63 -9.81 -17.58
N GLY A 183 -11.67 -9.17 -18.13
CA GLY A 183 -12.91 -8.82 -17.43
C GLY A 183 -12.93 -7.44 -16.76
N ALA A 184 -11.97 -6.55 -17.03
CA ALA A 184 -11.94 -5.20 -16.47
C ALA A 184 -13.06 -4.30 -17.04
N VAL A 185 -13.73 -3.53 -16.17
CA VAL A 185 -14.70 -2.49 -16.58
C VAL A 185 -14.08 -1.11 -16.76
N ALA A 186 -12.90 -0.87 -16.16
CA ALA A 186 -12.10 0.35 -16.26
C ALA A 186 -10.61 0.06 -16.00
N VAL A 187 -9.73 0.97 -16.41
CA VAL A 187 -8.33 1.03 -15.95
C VAL A 187 -8.21 2.17 -14.94
N PHE A 188 -7.56 1.91 -13.81
CA PHE A 188 -7.14 2.91 -12.84
C PHE A 188 -5.62 3.07 -12.97
N SER A 189 -5.20 4.10 -13.72
CA SER A 189 -3.80 4.34 -14.06
C SER A 189 -3.18 5.32 -13.08
N ILE A 190 -2.12 4.90 -12.39
CA ILE A 190 -1.44 5.69 -11.37
C ILE A 190 -0.37 6.57 -12.04
N GLY A 191 -0.30 7.84 -11.65
CA GLY A 191 0.70 8.79 -12.10
C GLY A 191 1.51 9.41 -10.95
N PRO A 192 2.63 10.06 -11.25
CA PRO A 192 3.36 10.88 -10.29
C PRO A 192 2.55 12.15 -9.93
N THR A 193 2.82 12.71 -8.76
CA THR A 193 2.00 13.80 -8.17
C THR A 193 2.11 15.14 -8.92
N ASP A 194 3.08 15.28 -9.83
CA ASP A 194 3.35 16.49 -10.62
C ASP A 194 2.63 16.53 -11.99
N MET A 195 2.00 15.43 -12.43
CA MET A 195 1.18 15.38 -13.65
C MET A 195 -0.32 15.71 -13.42
N ILE A 196 -0.63 16.55 -12.42
CA ILE A 196 -2.01 16.97 -12.10
C ILE A 196 -2.32 18.34 -12.74
N GLU A 197 -3.15 18.36 -13.79
CA GLU A 197 -3.88 19.56 -14.26
C GLU A 197 -5.29 19.68 -13.63
N THR A 198 -5.51 19.14 -12.43
CA THR A 198 -6.78 19.22 -11.69
C THR A 198 -6.59 19.43 -10.18
N GLY A 199 -6.76 20.67 -9.71
CA GLY A 199 -6.94 20.97 -8.27
C GLY A 199 -5.64 21.03 -7.46
N SER A 200 -5.30 22.23 -6.97
CA SER A 200 -4.12 22.44 -6.13
C SER A 200 -4.26 21.80 -4.74
N GLY A 201 -3.53 20.73 -4.48
CA GLY A 201 -3.34 20.20 -3.13
C GLY A 201 -2.54 21.16 -2.22
N PRO A 202 -2.66 21.04 -0.89
CA PRO A 202 -1.91 21.86 0.05
C PRO A 202 -0.41 21.54 0.01
N LYS A 203 0.43 22.58 0.01
CA LYS A 203 1.88 22.43 0.22
C LYS A 203 2.20 22.19 1.71
N PRO A 204 3.33 21.51 2.01
CA PRO A 204 3.90 21.47 3.36
C PRO A 204 4.47 22.84 3.79
#